data_AF-A0A814F334-F1
#
_entry.id   AF-A0A814F334-F1
#
_cell.length_a   1.000
_cell.length_b   1.000
_cell.length_c   1.000
_cell.angle_alpha   90.00
_cell.angle_beta   90.00
_cell.angle_gamma   90.00
#
_symmetry.space_group_name_H-M   'P 1'
#
loop_
_entity.id
_entity.type
_entity.pdbx_description
1 polymer ?
#
loop_
_entity_poly.entity_id
_entity_poly.type
_entity_poly.pdbx_seq_one_letter_code
_entity_poly.pdbx_strand_id
1 'polypeptide(L)'
;MQNNYFSYDGQFYHQIRDGAMGSPLTLTMANCYMFFFERALPKQIKNGVGLYFRYIDDLFIVINWSTRYLLKQIDRWNKFDENIKLHANIGAFINFLDLYIYMENRDGTLCTTVYQKPSYESYYLPFNSIHPLHMKKNIPFTMLLCAIRYCSTYQTYLDECEKLRMTLLLNKYPNKFIEQQFNSVLLKYSIDEPLNMINYDEYRQNVLDSPSKEHVRIDYDKVMLIHFTYCLSMKAFPLKFHTLWSKYFGESPINEIIPVLGTRNVKNL
;
A
#
# COMPACT_ATOMS: atom_id res chain seq x y z
N MET A 1 -14.97 20.02 -11.02
CA MET A 1 -15.36 20.82 -9.84
C MET A 1 -15.43 22.27 -10.30
N GLN A 2 -16.50 23.02 -10.02
CA GLN A 2 -16.66 24.40 -10.57
C GLN A 2 -15.91 25.48 -9.76
N ASN A 3 -15.47 25.17 -8.54
CA ASN A 3 -14.88 26.12 -7.60
C ASN A 3 -13.50 25.70 -7.08
N ASN A 4 -12.65 25.12 -7.94
CA ASN A 4 -11.34 24.63 -7.52
C ASN A 4 -10.20 25.54 -8.00
N TYR A 5 -9.85 26.53 -7.18
CA TYR A 5 -8.83 27.53 -7.48
C TYR A 5 -7.61 27.36 -6.57
N PHE A 6 -6.41 27.52 -7.12
CA PHE A 6 -5.17 27.56 -6.34
C PHE A 6 -4.27 28.71 -6.80
N SER A 7 -3.39 29.17 -5.92
CA SER A 7 -2.41 30.22 -6.25
C SER A 7 -1.00 29.65 -6.28
N TYR A 8 -0.24 29.97 -7.33
CA TYR A 8 1.19 29.68 -7.43
C TYR A 8 1.91 30.88 -8.02
N ASP A 9 3.03 31.28 -7.42
CA ASP A 9 3.82 32.45 -7.83
C ASP A 9 3.00 33.74 -8.04
N GLY A 10 2.07 34.01 -7.12
CA GLY A 10 1.19 35.18 -7.16
C GLY A 10 0.08 35.15 -8.23
N GLN A 11 0.00 34.09 -9.04
CA GLN A 11 -1.06 33.90 -10.03
C GLN A 11 -2.13 32.91 -9.54
N PHE A 12 -3.37 33.15 -9.91
CA PHE A 12 -4.50 32.25 -9.62
C PHE A 12 -4.79 31.35 -10.81
N TYR A 13 -4.93 30.07 -10.54
CA TYR A 13 -5.24 29.03 -11.52
C TYR A 13 -6.55 28.37 -11.15
N HIS A 14 -7.41 28.16 -12.14
CA HIS A 14 -8.63 27.36 -12.00
C HIS A 14 -8.37 25.96 -12.56
N GLN A 15 -8.57 24.93 -11.74
CA GLN A 15 -8.51 23.55 -12.21
C GLN A 15 -9.80 23.22 -12.98
N ILE A 16 -9.70 23.27 -14.31
CA ILE A 16 -10.83 23.05 -15.23
C ILE A 16 -11.20 21.56 -15.33
N ARG A 17 -10.22 20.68 -15.17
CA ARG A 17 -10.34 19.22 -15.34
C ARG A 17 -9.64 18.47 -14.21
N ASP A 18 -10.08 17.24 -13.99
CA ASP A 18 -9.63 16.35 -12.91
C ASP A 18 -10.15 16.76 -11.52
N GLY A 19 -9.97 15.86 -10.56
CA GLY A 19 -10.32 16.12 -9.17
C GLY A 19 -9.19 16.85 -8.45
N ALA A 20 -9.56 17.64 -7.44
CA ALA A 20 -8.57 18.22 -6.53
C ALA A 20 -7.74 17.12 -5.88
N MET A 21 -6.41 17.28 -5.86
CA MET A 21 -5.52 16.40 -5.10
C MET A 21 -5.86 16.50 -3.60
N GLY A 22 -5.86 15.36 -2.91
CA GLY A 22 -6.19 15.29 -1.48
C GLY A 22 -7.69 15.19 -1.17
N SER A 23 -8.58 15.31 -2.16
CA SER A 23 -9.99 14.97 -1.95
C SER A 23 -10.17 13.45 -1.86
N PRO A 24 -10.89 12.93 -0.85
CA PRO A 24 -11.08 11.50 -0.65
C PRO A 24 -11.86 10.84 -1.80
N LEU A 25 -12.68 11.61 -2.52
CA LEU A 25 -13.47 11.10 -3.66
C LEU A 25 -12.67 11.03 -4.96
N THR A 26 -11.67 11.89 -5.14
CA THR A 26 -10.90 12.00 -6.40
C THR A 26 -10.25 10.68 -6.77
N LEU A 27 -9.68 9.95 -5.82
CA LEU A 27 -9.03 8.66 -6.08
C LEU A 27 -10.01 7.61 -6.60
N THR A 28 -11.21 7.54 -6.02
CA THR A 28 -12.26 6.61 -6.47
C THR A 28 -12.71 6.95 -7.88
N MET A 29 -12.93 8.23 -8.17
CA MET A 29 -13.30 8.69 -9.51
C MET A 29 -12.21 8.39 -10.54
N ALA A 30 -10.93 8.61 -10.21
CA ALA A 30 -9.80 8.27 -11.07
C ALA A 30 -9.73 6.77 -11.35
N ASN A 31 -9.96 5.93 -10.34
CA ASN A 31 -10.03 4.48 -10.53
C ASN A 31 -11.20 4.05 -11.43
N CYS A 32 -12.37 4.67 -11.30
CA CYS A 32 -13.50 4.42 -12.19
C CYS A 32 -13.18 4.84 -13.63
N TYR A 33 -12.54 5.99 -13.83
CA TYR A 33 -12.12 6.45 -15.15
C TYR A 33 -11.14 5.46 -15.79
N MET A 34 -10.09 5.07 -15.05
CA MET A 34 -9.09 4.11 -15.52
C MET A 34 -9.69 2.73 -15.79
N PHE A 35 -10.72 2.30 -15.04
CA PHE A 35 -11.44 1.06 -15.33
C PHE A 35 -12.07 1.05 -16.73
N PHE A 36 -12.66 2.17 -17.16
CA PHE A 36 -13.24 2.26 -18.51
C PHE A 36 -12.17 2.30 -19.60
N PHE A 37 -11.09 3.06 -19.37
CA PHE A 37 -9.94 3.12 -20.26
C PHE A 37 -9.30 1.72 -20.46
N GLU A 38 -9.07 1.01 -19.36
CA GLU A 38 -8.30 -0.24 -19.36
C GLU A 38 -9.16 -1.47 -19.66
N ARG A 39 -10.48 -1.36 -19.78
CA ARG A 39 -11.43 -2.49 -19.86
C ARG A 39 -11.03 -3.60 -20.83
N ALA A 40 -10.38 -3.25 -21.94
CA ALA A 40 -9.91 -4.21 -22.95
C ALA A 40 -8.50 -4.78 -22.68
N LEU A 41 -7.65 -4.08 -21.91
CA LEU A 41 -6.24 -4.41 -21.70
C LEU A 41 -6.07 -5.76 -20.99
N PRO A 42 -6.66 -6.02 -19.79
CA PRO A 42 -6.46 -7.28 -19.09
C PRO A 42 -6.83 -8.50 -19.94
N LYS A 43 -7.90 -8.40 -20.74
CA LYS A 43 -8.32 -9.47 -21.64
C LYS A 43 -7.30 -9.69 -22.77
N GLN A 44 -6.79 -8.63 -23.38
CA GLN A 44 -5.75 -8.73 -24.42
C GLN A 44 -4.46 -9.36 -23.87
N ILE A 45 -4.04 -8.93 -22.69
CA ILE A 45 -2.84 -9.46 -22.02
C ILE A 45 -3.03 -10.93 -21.64
N LYS A 46 -4.17 -11.29 -21.04
CA LYS A 46 -4.49 -12.68 -20.67
C LYS A 46 -4.52 -13.61 -21.88
N ASN A 47 -5.06 -13.15 -23.02
CA ASN A 47 -5.03 -13.92 -24.27
C ASN A 47 -3.60 -14.18 -24.78
N GLY A 48 -2.65 -13.33 -24.42
CA GLY A 48 -1.21 -13.51 -24.70
C GLY A 48 -0.46 -14.30 -23.64
N VAL A 49 -1.16 -14.98 -22.71
CA VAL A 49 -0.57 -15.69 -21.55
C VAL A 49 0.29 -14.73 -20.69
N GLY A 50 -0.20 -13.50 -20.52
CA GLY A 50 0.49 -12.48 -19.74
C GLY A 50 -0.14 -12.21 -18.37
N LEU A 51 0.61 -11.49 -17.56
CA LEU A 51 0.18 -10.91 -16.29
C LEU A 51 -0.11 -9.43 -16.48
N TYR A 52 -1.20 -8.97 -15.85
CA TYR A 52 -1.59 -7.56 -15.82
C TYR A 52 -1.93 -7.17 -14.40
N PHE A 53 -1.23 -6.18 -13.87
CA PHE A 53 -1.49 -5.59 -12.57
C PHE A 53 -1.55 -4.07 -12.70
N ARG A 54 -2.43 -3.46 -11.92
CA ARG A 54 -2.52 -2.01 -11.78
C ARG A 54 -2.52 -1.63 -10.31
N TYR A 55 -1.74 -0.61 -9.97
CA TYR A 55 -1.80 0.07 -8.69
C TYR A 55 -2.03 1.56 -8.93
N ILE A 56 -3.27 2.02 -8.76
CA ILE A 56 -3.69 3.40 -9.04
C ILE A 56 -3.36 3.78 -10.50
N ASP A 57 -2.26 4.50 -10.72
CA ASP A 57 -1.75 5.01 -11.99
C ASP A 57 -0.60 4.15 -12.56
N ASP A 58 0.03 3.31 -11.74
CA ASP A 58 1.12 2.44 -12.17
C ASP A 58 0.60 1.12 -12.77
N LEU A 59 1.13 0.76 -13.94
CA LEU A 59 0.84 -0.49 -14.63
C LEU A 59 2.06 -1.42 -14.64
N PHE A 60 1.83 -2.69 -14.33
CA PHE A 60 2.82 -3.75 -14.47
C PHE A 60 2.28 -4.85 -15.38
N ILE A 61 3.00 -5.10 -16.48
CA ILE A 61 2.59 -6.04 -17.52
C ILE A 61 3.75 -6.98 -17.83
N VAL A 62 3.48 -8.28 -17.79
CA VAL A 62 4.42 -9.33 -18.19
C VAL A 62 3.79 -10.09 -19.35
N ILE A 63 4.46 -10.15 -20.49
CA ILE A 63 3.95 -10.78 -21.71
C ILE A 63 5.08 -11.36 -22.55
N ASN A 64 4.77 -12.40 -23.31
CA ASN A 64 5.68 -12.98 -24.30
C ASN A 64 5.39 -12.45 -25.70
N TRP A 65 5.42 -11.12 -25.87
CA TRP A 65 5.29 -10.47 -27.18
C TRP A 65 6.63 -9.92 -27.62
N SER A 66 6.89 -9.90 -28.93
CA SER A 66 8.05 -9.15 -29.45
C SER A 66 7.94 -7.67 -29.06
N THR A 67 9.06 -7.06 -28.68
CA THR A 67 9.13 -5.64 -28.29
C THR A 67 8.49 -4.72 -29.33
N ARG A 68 8.69 -5.02 -30.62
CA ARG A 68 8.09 -4.27 -31.72
C ARG A 68 6.56 -4.33 -31.72
N TYR A 69 5.97 -5.49 -31.42
CA TYR A 69 4.52 -5.65 -31.33
C TYR A 69 3.98 -4.92 -30.10
N LEU A 70 4.66 -5.05 -28.95
CA LEU A 70 4.29 -4.37 -27.71
C LEU A 70 4.27 -2.84 -27.89
N LEU A 71 5.31 -2.25 -28.48
CA LEU A 71 5.36 -0.80 -28.74
C LEU A 71 4.20 -0.33 -29.62
N LYS A 72 3.92 -1.05 -30.72
CA LYS A 72 2.76 -0.75 -31.57
C LYS A 72 1.43 -0.88 -30.83
N GLN A 73 1.35 -1.80 -29.87
CA GLN A 73 0.15 -2.00 -29.08
C GLN A 73 -0.04 -0.90 -28.04
N ILE A 74 1.05 -0.42 -27.41
CA ILE A 74 1.04 0.76 -26.55
C ILE A 74 0.58 2.00 -27.33
N ASP A 75 1.08 2.19 -28.56
CA ASP A 75 0.63 3.28 -29.43
C ASP A 75 -0.87 3.21 -29.76
N ARG A 76 -1.46 2.01 -29.79
CA ARG A 76 -2.91 1.83 -29.96
C ARG A 76 -3.67 2.13 -28.68
N TRP A 77 -3.17 1.69 -27.52
CA TRP A 77 -3.79 2.01 -26.23
C TRP A 77 -3.77 3.51 -25.94
N ASN A 78 -2.70 4.21 -26.34
CA ASN A 78 -2.60 5.68 -26.25
C ASN A 78 -3.59 6.43 -27.16
N LYS A 79 -4.35 5.73 -28.00
CA LYS A 79 -5.44 6.31 -28.80
C LYS A 79 -6.82 6.03 -28.23
N PHE A 80 -6.92 5.29 -27.12
CA PHE A 80 -8.21 5.00 -26.50
C PHE A 80 -8.82 6.26 -25.87
N ASP A 81 -7.97 7.16 -25.40
CA ASP A 81 -8.38 8.40 -24.75
C ASP A 81 -7.30 9.47 -24.98
N GLU A 82 -7.70 10.65 -25.41
CA GLU A 82 -6.77 11.78 -25.65
C GLU A 82 -6.14 12.32 -24.36
N ASN A 83 -6.73 12.01 -23.20
CA ASN A 83 -6.35 12.56 -21.89
C ASN A 83 -5.45 11.61 -21.09
N ILE A 84 -5.28 10.37 -21.56
CA ILE A 84 -4.43 9.37 -20.91
C ILE A 84 -3.29 9.00 -21.84
N LYS A 85 -2.06 9.09 -21.33
CA LYS A 85 -0.86 8.71 -22.06
C LYS A 85 -0.05 7.71 -21.24
N LEU A 86 0.06 6.50 -21.79
CA LEU A 86 0.89 5.43 -21.25
C LEU A 86 2.34 5.66 -21.67
N HIS A 87 3.21 5.76 -20.67
CA HIS A 87 4.65 5.78 -20.81
C HIS A 87 5.20 4.44 -20.33
N ALA A 88 5.73 3.64 -21.25
CA ALA A 88 6.23 2.30 -20.95
C ALA A 88 7.75 2.28 -20.80
N ASN A 89 8.23 1.65 -19.73
CA ASN A 89 9.60 1.18 -19.61
C ASN A 89 9.60 -0.33 -19.88
N ILE A 90 10.42 -0.81 -20.83
CA ILE A 90 10.43 -2.21 -21.26
C ILE A 90 11.84 -2.76 -21.06
N GLY A 91 11.96 -3.84 -20.30
CA GLY A 91 13.26 -4.46 -20.02
C GLY A 91 13.12 -5.88 -19.49
N ALA A 92 14.27 -6.55 -19.33
CA ALA A 92 14.35 -7.84 -18.64
C ALA A 92 14.21 -7.71 -17.12
N PHE A 93 14.33 -6.47 -16.62
CA PHE A 93 14.08 -6.06 -15.25
C PHE A 93 13.31 -4.75 -15.25
N ILE A 94 12.51 -4.51 -14.22
CA ILE A 94 11.75 -3.29 -14.06
C ILE A 94 11.51 -2.99 -12.59
N ASN A 95 11.34 -1.70 -12.29
CA ASN A 95 10.94 -1.26 -10.96
C ASN A 95 9.42 -1.05 -10.97
N PHE A 96 8.73 -1.63 -9.98
CA PHE A 96 7.30 -1.42 -9.79
C PHE A 96 7.03 -1.22 -8.30
N LEU A 97 6.58 -0.02 -7.92
CA LEU A 97 6.46 0.41 -6.52
C LEU A 97 7.80 0.23 -5.78
N ASP A 98 7.81 -0.54 -4.70
CA ASP A 98 8.99 -0.84 -3.87
C ASP A 98 9.69 -2.14 -4.30
N LEU A 99 9.37 -2.68 -5.49
CA LEU A 99 9.93 -3.93 -6.01
C LEU A 99 10.84 -3.70 -7.20
N TYR A 100 12.01 -4.34 -7.16
CA TYR A 100 12.86 -4.58 -8.32
C TYR A 100 12.55 -5.98 -8.81
N ILE A 101 11.96 -6.08 -10.01
CA ILE A 101 11.47 -7.34 -10.57
C ILE A 101 12.36 -7.73 -11.74
N TYR A 102 12.85 -8.96 -11.75
CA TYR A 102 13.72 -9.50 -12.79
C TYR A 102 13.43 -10.99 -13.02
N MET A 103 13.90 -11.52 -14.15
CA MET A 103 13.90 -12.96 -14.41
C MET A 103 15.32 -13.49 -14.19
N GLU A 104 15.51 -14.39 -13.22
CA GLU A 104 16.80 -15.04 -13.00
C GLU A 104 17.10 -16.05 -14.11
N ASN A 105 16.08 -16.78 -14.56
CA ASN A 105 16.17 -17.80 -15.60
C ASN A 105 15.17 -17.55 -16.75
N ARG A 106 15.33 -18.27 -17.86
CA ARG A 106 14.39 -18.25 -19.01
C ARG A 106 13.19 -19.19 -18.82
N ASP A 107 12.99 -19.68 -17.61
CA ASP A 107 11.87 -20.55 -17.21
C ASP A 107 10.57 -19.77 -17.00
N GLY A 108 10.63 -18.44 -16.94
CA GLY A 108 9.48 -17.57 -16.72
C GLY A 108 9.22 -17.26 -15.24
N THR A 109 10.13 -17.66 -14.35
CA THR A 109 10.03 -17.34 -12.92
C THR A 109 10.43 -15.88 -12.68
N LEU A 110 9.53 -15.12 -12.06
CA LEU A 110 9.78 -13.75 -11.65
C LEU A 110 10.39 -13.73 -10.25
N CYS A 111 11.57 -13.13 -10.14
CA CYS A 111 12.25 -12.86 -8.89
C CYS A 111 12.07 -11.39 -8.53
N THR A 112 11.96 -11.11 -7.24
CA THR A 112 11.79 -9.77 -6.71
C THR A 112 12.83 -9.48 -5.64
N THR A 113 13.22 -8.22 -5.53
CA THR A 113 14.00 -7.65 -4.41
C THR A 113 13.48 -6.26 -4.06
N VAL A 114 13.96 -5.69 -2.97
CA VAL A 114 13.61 -4.32 -2.56
C VAL A 114 14.19 -3.31 -3.54
N TYR A 115 13.33 -2.44 -4.09
CA TYR A 115 13.75 -1.29 -4.89
C TYR A 115 13.73 0.00 -4.06
N GLN A 116 14.79 0.79 -4.16
CA GLN A 116 14.87 2.13 -3.61
C GLN A 116 15.08 3.11 -4.76
N LYS A 117 14.27 4.19 -4.78
CA LYS A 117 14.42 5.26 -5.78
C LYS A 117 15.81 5.91 -5.64
N PRO A 118 16.41 6.44 -6.71
CA PRO A 118 17.72 7.13 -6.62
C PRO A 118 17.74 8.31 -5.64
N SER A 119 16.58 8.92 -5.40
CA SER A 119 16.39 10.00 -4.43
C SER A 119 16.15 9.51 -3.00
N TYR A 120 16.22 8.20 -2.76
CA TYR A 120 16.02 7.62 -1.44
C TYR A 120 17.19 8.01 -0.54
N GLU A 121 16.85 8.57 0.61
CA GLU A 121 17.79 8.79 1.71
C GLU A 121 17.50 7.76 2.79
N SER A 122 18.56 7.17 3.35
CA SER A 122 18.49 6.23 4.48
C SER A 122 18.13 6.93 5.81
N TYR A 123 17.18 7.85 5.77
CA TYR A 123 16.68 8.61 6.90
C TYR A 123 15.35 8.05 7.36
N TYR A 124 15.37 7.44 8.54
CA TYR A 124 14.17 7.04 9.25
C TYR A 124 14.03 7.87 10.51
N LEU A 125 12.87 7.78 11.17
CA LEU A 125 12.66 8.43 12.44
C LEU A 125 13.79 8.06 13.42
N PRO A 126 14.65 9.01 13.83
CA PRO A 126 15.80 8.71 14.68
C PRO A 126 15.34 8.15 16.03
N PHE A 127 16.08 7.19 16.59
CA PHE A 127 15.65 6.55 17.84
C PHE A 127 15.62 7.53 19.03
N ASN A 128 16.45 8.57 19.01
CA ASN A 128 16.51 9.62 20.04
C ASN A 128 15.41 10.69 19.91
N SER A 129 14.57 10.65 18.87
CA SER A 129 13.48 11.60 18.67
C SER A 129 12.37 11.45 19.74
N ILE A 130 11.58 12.50 19.99
CA ILE A 130 10.50 12.49 21.01
C ILE A 130 9.21 11.92 20.39
N HIS A 131 9.26 10.65 20.00
CA HIS A 131 8.11 9.92 19.46
C HIS A 131 7.78 8.70 20.31
N PRO A 132 6.50 8.28 20.35
CA PRO A 132 6.08 7.08 21.07
C PRO A 132 6.89 5.84 20.68
N LEU A 133 7.23 5.02 21.67
CA LEU A 133 8.03 3.80 21.46
C LEU A 133 7.41 2.83 20.45
N HIS A 134 6.09 2.75 20.35
CA HIS A 134 5.43 1.87 19.39
C HIS A 134 5.76 2.23 17.93
N MET A 135 5.94 3.53 17.62
CA MET A 135 6.34 3.96 16.27
C MET A 135 7.78 3.52 15.97
N LYS A 136 8.69 3.70 16.95
CA LYS A 136 10.08 3.26 16.83
C LYS A 136 10.20 1.74 16.73
N LYS A 137 9.36 0.98 17.43
CA LYS A 137 9.29 -0.49 17.30
C LYS A 137 8.82 -0.91 15.91
N ASN A 138 7.81 -0.22 15.37
CA ASN A 138 7.22 -0.57 14.09
C ASN A 138 8.21 -0.42 12.92
N ILE A 139 9.14 0.54 12.96
CA ILE A 139 10.09 0.78 11.85
C ILE A 139 10.94 -0.46 11.51
N PRO A 140 11.80 -0.99 12.40
CA PRO A 140 12.59 -2.20 12.11
C PRO A 140 11.70 -3.42 11.87
N PHE A 141 10.55 -3.50 12.55
CA PHE A 141 9.58 -4.57 12.33
C PHE A 141 9.05 -4.58 10.88
N THR A 142 8.59 -3.43 10.38
CA THR A 142 8.04 -3.33 9.02
C THR A 142 9.13 -3.47 7.96
N MET A 143 10.33 -2.95 8.23
CA MET A 143 11.46 -3.06 7.32
C MET A 143 11.84 -4.52 7.08
N LEU A 144 12.01 -5.32 8.15
CA LEU A 144 12.30 -6.74 8.01
C LEU A 144 11.14 -7.51 7.36
N LEU A 145 9.90 -7.21 7.74
CA LEU A 145 8.73 -7.84 7.12
C LEU A 145 8.67 -7.58 5.61
N CYS A 146 9.01 -6.36 5.16
CA CYS A 146 9.12 -6.05 3.74
C CYS A 146 10.26 -6.85 3.08
N ALA A 147 11.43 -6.96 3.71
CA ALA A 147 12.53 -7.76 3.17
C ALA A 147 12.14 -9.24 2.98
N ILE A 148 11.46 -9.85 3.95
CA ILE A 148 10.98 -11.24 3.82
C ILE A 148 9.98 -11.37 2.67
N ARG A 149 9.07 -10.42 2.51
CA ARG A 149 8.03 -10.45 1.46
C ARG A 149 8.62 -10.19 0.07
N TYR A 150 9.54 -9.24 -0.04
CA TYR A 150 9.98 -8.70 -1.31
C TYR A 150 11.16 -9.48 -1.90
N CYS A 151 12.09 -9.98 -1.09
CA CYS A 151 13.21 -10.76 -1.59
C CYS A 151 12.76 -12.18 -1.95
N SER A 152 12.96 -12.62 -3.18
CA SER A 152 12.59 -13.98 -3.62
C SER A 152 13.59 -15.04 -3.18
N THR A 153 14.84 -14.67 -2.93
CA THR A 153 15.91 -15.62 -2.60
C THR A 153 16.51 -15.32 -1.23
N TYR A 154 17.00 -16.37 -0.57
CA TYR A 154 17.66 -16.22 0.72
C TYR A 154 18.87 -15.27 0.67
N GLN A 155 19.66 -15.30 -0.41
CA GLN A 155 20.82 -14.42 -0.57
C GLN A 155 20.41 -12.94 -0.64
N THR A 156 19.39 -12.63 -1.44
CA THR A 156 18.91 -11.23 -1.57
C THR A 156 18.25 -10.73 -0.29
N TYR A 157 17.62 -11.64 0.48
CA TYR A 157 17.14 -11.34 1.83
C TYR A 157 18.27 -11.02 2.82
N LEU A 158 19.38 -11.76 2.78
CA LEU A 158 20.55 -11.49 3.63
C LEU A 158 21.17 -10.13 3.31
N ASP A 159 21.38 -9.85 2.03
CA ASP A 159 21.94 -8.58 1.58
C ASP A 159 21.05 -7.40 2.01
N GLU A 160 19.73 -7.58 1.94
CA GLU A 160 18.79 -6.57 2.41
C GLU A 160 18.81 -6.44 3.94
N CYS A 161 18.84 -7.53 4.70
CA CYS A 161 18.96 -7.50 6.16
C CYS A 161 20.17 -6.68 6.65
N GLU A 162 21.32 -6.86 5.99
CA GLU A 162 22.53 -6.09 6.31
C GLU A 162 22.34 -4.60 6.01
N LYS A 163 21.76 -4.24 4.86
CA LYS A 163 21.43 -2.84 4.54
C LYS A 163 20.46 -2.23 5.55
N LEU A 164 19.43 -2.97 5.96
CA LEU A 164 18.45 -2.51 6.95
C LEU A 164 19.10 -2.29 8.31
N ARG A 165 19.94 -3.23 8.78
CA ARG A 165 20.71 -3.09 10.02
C ARG A 165 21.60 -1.85 9.99
N MET A 166 22.38 -1.68 8.93
CA MET A 166 23.25 -0.51 8.77
C MET A 166 22.45 0.79 8.81
N THR A 167 21.32 0.83 8.10
CA THR A 167 20.44 1.99 8.08
C THR A 167 19.86 2.30 9.47
N LEU A 168 19.39 1.30 10.20
CA LEU A 168 18.85 1.47 11.56
C LEU A 168 19.93 1.96 12.54
N LEU A 169 21.15 1.43 12.45
CA LEU A 169 22.29 1.88 13.27
C LEU A 169 22.66 3.34 12.98
N LEU A 170 22.65 3.77 11.71
CA LEU A 170 22.85 5.17 11.33
C LEU A 170 21.77 6.08 11.94
N ASN A 171 20.53 5.59 12.03
CA ASN A 171 19.39 6.26 12.68
C ASN A 171 19.35 6.06 14.22
N LYS A 172 20.47 5.64 14.82
CA LYS A 172 20.70 5.53 16.28
C LYS A 172 19.87 4.47 17.00
N TYR A 173 19.32 3.49 16.28
CA TYR A 173 18.63 2.36 16.91
C TYR A 173 19.65 1.47 17.65
N PRO A 174 19.44 1.15 18.93
CA PRO A 174 20.31 0.24 19.67
C PRO A 174 20.29 -1.17 19.04
N ASN A 175 21.44 -1.82 18.90
CA ASN A 175 21.53 -3.14 18.26
C ASN A 175 20.58 -4.17 18.92
N LYS A 176 20.55 -4.23 20.25
CA LYS A 176 19.63 -5.10 21.01
C LYS A 176 18.15 -4.85 20.66
N PHE A 177 17.79 -3.60 20.38
CA PHE A 177 16.42 -3.24 20.02
C PHE A 177 16.08 -3.70 18.60
N ILE A 178 17.03 -3.58 17.66
CA ILE A 178 16.89 -4.11 16.30
C ILE A 178 16.65 -5.62 16.34
N GLU A 179 17.51 -6.37 17.03
CA GLU A 179 17.38 -7.83 17.18
C GLU A 179 16.03 -8.23 17.80
N GLN A 180 15.60 -7.53 18.84
CA GLN A 180 14.29 -7.78 19.46
C GLN A 180 13.15 -7.60 18.46
N GLN A 181 13.18 -6.55 17.63
CA GLN A 181 12.13 -6.33 16.64
C GLN A 181 12.21 -7.32 15.48
N PHE A 182 13.41 -7.71 15.07
CA PHE A 182 13.61 -8.74 14.05
C PHE A 182 13.04 -10.10 14.51
N ASN A 183 13.38 -10.52 15.72
CA ASN A 183 12.81 -11.72 16.33
C ASN A 183 11.29 -11.62 16.51
N SER A 184 10.77 -10.42 16.81
CA SER A 184 9.32 -10.21 16.91
C SER A 184 8.59 -10.44 15.59
N VAL A 185 9.23 -10.16 14.44
CA VAL A 185 8.66 -10.50 13.12
C VAL A 185 8.63 -12.01 12.95
N LEU A 186 9.75 -12.70 13.20
CA LEU A 186 9.86 -14.16 13.05
C LEU A 186 8.82 -14.89 13.92
N LEU A 187 8.74 -14.54 15.20
CA LEU A 187 7.77 -15.11 16.15
C LEU A 187 6.31 -14.87 15.74
N LYS A 188 6.01 -13.73 15.11
CA LYS A 188 4.64 -13.43 14.65
C LYS A 188 4.19 -14.40 13.56
N TYR A 189 5.12 -14.92 12.76
CA TYR A 189 4.85 -15.87 11.69
C TYR A 189 5.28 -17.30 12.04
N SER A 190 5.41 -17.60 13.35
CA SER A 190 5.78 -18.93 13.85
C SER A 190 7.09 -19.49 13.27
N ILE A 191 8.06 -18.60 13.06
CA ILE A 191 9.40 -18.95 12.60
C ILE A 191 10.28 -19.09 13.85
N ASP A 192 10.45 -20.32 14.33
CA ASP A 192 11.15 -20.62 15.59
C ASP A 192 12.66 -20.91 15.41
N GLU A 193 13.12 -20.99 14.16
CA GLU A 193 14.49 -21.29 13.78
C GLU A 193 15.07 -20.19 12.87
N PRO A 194 16.42 -20.05 12.80
CA PRO A 194 17.02 -19.09 11.89
C PRO A 194 16.72 -19.46 10.44
N LEU A 195 16.32 -18.45 9.67
CA LEU A 195 16.16 -18.57 8.22
C LEU A 195 17.50 -18.94 7.59
N ASN A 196 17.46 -19.90 6.68
CA ASN A 196 18.59 -20.41 5.92
C ASN A 196 18.13 -20.79 4.51
N MET A 197 19.07 -21.18 3.65
CA MET A 197 18.79 -21.49 2.25
C MET A 197 17.76 -22.62 2.05
N ILE A 198 17.56 -23.50 3.02
CA ILE A 198 16.68 -24.66 2.92
C ILE A 198 15.24 -24.29 3.31
N ASN A 199 15.06 -23.53 4.40
CA ASN A 199 13.74 -23.25 4.97
C ASN A 199 13.15 -21.88 4.53
N TYR A 200 13.95 -21.02 3.89
CA TYR A 200 13.55 -19.66 3.56
C TYR A 200 12.29 -19.59 2.69
N ASP A 201 12.23 -20.38 1.63
CA ASP A 201 11.13 -20.32 0.66
C ASP A 201 9.79 -20.71 1.29
N GLU A 202 9.79 -21.75 2.14
CA GLU A 202 8.61 -22.21 2.87
C GLU A 202 8.09 -21.13 3.84
N TYR A 203 8.97 -20.58 4.68
CA TYR A 203 8.56 -19.55 5.64
C TYR A 203 8.16 -18.25 4.95
N ARG A 204 8.85 -17.86 3.89
CA ARG A 204 8.48 -16.71 3.06
C ARG A 204 7.08 -16.89 2.49
N GLN A 205 6.78 -18.07 1.95
CA GLN A 205 5.47 -18.37 1.39
C GLN A 205 4.38 -18.27 2.47
N ASN A 206 4.62 -18.79 3.67
CA ASN A 206 3.72 -18.63 4.82
C ASN A 206 3.48 -17.14 5.18
N VAL A 207 4.49 -16.29 5.08
CA VAL A 207 4.39 -14.85 5.34
C VAL A 207 3.58 -14.12 4.25
N LEU A 208 3.66 -14.58 3.01
CA LEU A 208 2.90 -14.05 1.87
C LEU A 208 1.42 -14.48 1.91
N ASP A 209 1.18 -15.75 2.23
CA ASP A 209 -0.16 -16.34 2.30
C ASP A 209 -0.91 -15.94 3.58
N SER A 210 -0.20 -15.36 4.54
CA SER A 210 -0.78 -14.85 5.76
C SER A 210 -1.92 -13.87 5.46
N PRO A 211 -3.13 -14.11 6.00
CA PRO A 211 -4.30 -13.33 5.65
C PRO A 211 -4.08 -11.86 5.95
N SER A 212 -4.36 -11.01 4.96
CA SER A 212 -4.54 -9.58 5.22
C SER A 212 -5.65 -9.43 6.26
N LYS A 213 -5.53 -8.49 7.20
CA LYS A 213 -6.63 -8.19 8.13
C LYS A 213 -7.83 -7.76 7.30
N GLU A 214 -8.75 -8.67 7.03
CA GLU A 214 -10.01 -8.33 6.40
C GLU A 214 -10.72 -7.36 7.33
N HIS A 215 -10.99 -6.17 6.82
CA HIS A 215 -11.93 -5.29 7.48
C HIS A 215 -13.29 -5.99 7.42
N VAL A 216 -13.85 -6.31 8.58
CA VAL A 216 -15.20 -6.87 8.70
C VAL A 216 -16.13 -6.07 7.81
N ARG A 217 -16.80 -6.72 6.86
CA ARG A 217 -17.77 -6.04 5.99
C ARG A 217 -18.85 -5.42 6.89
N ILE A 218 -18.96 -4.10 6.82
CA ILE A 218 -19.98 -3.36 7.54
C ILE A 218 -21.22 -3.29 6.63
N ASP A 219 -22.34 -3.74 7.16
CA ASP A 219 -23.64 -3.58 6.51
C ASP A 219 -24.08 -2.12 6.64
N TYR A 220 -23.82 -1.31 5.62
CA TYR A 220 -24.14 0.11 5.63
C TYR A 220 -25.64 0.41 5.54
N ASP A 221 -26.48 -0.59 5.26
CA ASP A 221 -27.94 -0.43 5.34
C ASP A 221 -28.42 -0.40 6.80
N LYS A 222 -27.62 -0.94 7.73
CA LYS A 222 -27.92 -1.03 9.16
C LYS A 222 -26.94 -0.28 10.05
N VAL A 223 -25.76 0.09 9.53
CA VAL A 223 -24.67 0.63 10.34
C VAL A 223 -24.11 1.89 9.71
N MET A 224 -24.13 2.97 10.48
CA MET A 224 -23.48 4.23 10.12
C MET A 224 -22.18 4.36 10.91
N LEU A 225 -21.04 4.39 10.21
CA LEU A 225 -19.75 4.69 10.83
C LEU A 225 -19.59 6.19 11.03
N ILE A 226 -19.31 6.59 12.27
CA ILE A 226 -19.04 7.98 12.62
C ILE A 226 -17.59 8.08 13.09
N HIS A 227 -16.76 8.71 12.25
CA HIS A 227 -15.35 8.95 12.54
C HIS A 227 -15.16 10.28 13.28
N PHE A 228 -14.32 10.26 14.31
CA PHE A 228 -13.92 11.45 15.06
C PHE A 228 -12.44 11.38 15.42
N THR A 229 -11.81 12.54 15.49
CA THR A 229 -10.43 12.69 15.94
C THR A 229 -10.42 12.68 17.47
N TYR A 230 -9.56 11.85 18.08
CA TYR A 230 -9.51 11.67 19.52
C TYR A 230 -9.19 12.98 20.26
N CYS A 231 -9.98 13.32 21.28
CA CYS A 231 -9.74 14.43 22.21
C CYS A 231 -9.91 13.94 23.66
N LEU A 232 -9.25 14.59 24.62
CA LEU A 232 -9.22 14.20 26.05
C LEU A 232 -10.61 14.09 26.71
N SER A 233 -11.63 14.80 26.18
CA SER A 233 -13.02 14.80 26.66
C SER A 233 -13.87 13.61 26.17
N MET A 234 -13.30 12.71 25.36
CA MET A 234 -14.04 11.64 24.65
C MET A 234 -14.53 10.47 25.52
N LYS A 235 -14.08 10.33 26.79
CA LYS A 235 -14.50 9.21 27.66
C LYS A 235 -16.02 9.12 27.85
N ALA A 236 -16.71 10.27 27.91
CA ALA A 236 -18.16 10.34 28.07
C ALA A 236 -18.92 10.53 26.75
N PHE A 237 -18.21 10.67 25.63
CA PHE A 237 -18.81 10.99 24.34
C PHE A 237 -19.71 9.87 23.80
N PRO A 238 -19.32 8.58 23.83
CA PRO A 238 -20.18 7.51 23.31
C PRO A 238 -21.54 7.47 23.99
N LEU A 239 -21.55 7.56 25.33
CA LEU A 239 -22.77 7.56 26.12
C LEU A 239 -23.66 8.77 25.77
N LYS A 240 -23.07 9.98 25.72
CA LYS A 240 -23.81 11.19 25.36
C LYS A 240 -24.35 11.15 23.94
N PHE A 241 -23.56 10.63 23.00
CA PHE A 241 -23.95 10.50 21.61
C PHE A 241 -25.14 9.55 21.46
N HIS A 242 -25.10 8.35 22.05
CA HIS A 242 -26.24 7.42 22.00
C HIS A 242 -27.48 8.00 22.69
N THR A 243 -27.30 8.73 23.80
CA THR A 243 -28.41 9.42 24.48
C THR A 243 -29.06 10.46 23.56
N LEU A 244 -28.26 11.27 22.86
CA LEU A 244 -28.77 12.26 21.90
C LEU A 244 -29.38 11.58 20.67
N TRP A 245 -28.78 10.49 20.19
CA TRP A 245 -29.27 9.74 19.04
C TRP A 245 -30.68 9.19 19.33
N SER A 246 -30.86 8.48 20.44
CA SER A 246 -32.18 7.98 20.84
C SER A 246 -33.19 9.11 21.07
N LYS A 247 -32.75 10.24 21.65
CA LYS A 247 -33.62 11.40 21.89
C LYS A 247 -34.16 12.02 20.60
N TYR A 248 -33.32 12.19 19.58
CA TYR A 248 -33.70 12.93 18.36
C TYR A 248 -34.10 12.04 17.19
N PHE A 249 -33.63 10.80 17.15
CA PHE A 249 -33.87 9.87 16.03
C PHE A 249 -34.63 8.61 16.44
N GLY A 250 -35.03 8.46 17.71
CA GLY A 250 -35.75 7.28 18.21
C GLY A 250 -37.11 7.02 17.54
N GLU A 251 -37.75 8.05 17.00
CA GLU A 251 -39.02 7.95 16.26
C GLU A 251 -38.83 8.12 14.73
N SER A 252 -37.58 8.23 14.27
CA SER A 252 -37.25 8.42 12.85
C SER A 252 -37.16 7.08 12.12
N PRO A 253 -37.40 7.04 10.78
CA PRO A 253 -37.10 5.86 9.95
C PRO A 253 -35.64 5.39 10.06
N ILE A 254 -34.74 6.25 10.52
CA ILE A 254 -33.31 5.97 10.72
C ILE A 254 -33.03 5.27 12.07
N ASN A 255 -34.04 5.06 12.93
CA ASN A 255 -33.84 4.40 14.23
C ASN A 255 -33.32 2.96 14.12
N GLU A 256 -33.58 2.27 13.00
CA GLU A 256 -33.04 0.93 12.73
C GLU A 256 -31.54 0.95 12.39
N ILE A 257 -30.98 2.13 12.10
CA ILE A 257 -29.55 2.31 11.84
C ILE A 257 -28.81 2.46 13.16
N ILE A 258 -27.84 1.57 13.40
CA ILE A 258 -26.97 1.60 14.58
C ILE A 258 -25.75 2.46 14.25
N PRO A 259 -25.60 3.64 14.88
CA PRO A 259 -24.40 4.44 14.73
C PRO A 259 -23.25 3.78 15.49
N VAL A 260 -22.19 3.41 14.79
CA VAL A 260 -20.97 2.84 15.37
C VAL A 260 -19.89 3.92 15.40
N LEU A 261 -19.50 4.28 16.62
CA LEU A 261 -18.47 5.28 16.89
C LEU A 261 -17.09 4.69 16.64
N GLY A 262 -16.50 5.04 15.49
CA GLY A 262 -15.19 4.54 15.08
C GLY A 262 -14.05 5.38 15.62
N THR A 263 -13.32 4.88 16.62
CA THR A 263 -11.96 5.38 16.92
C THR A 263 -10.94 4.53 16.19
N ARG A 264 -9.75 5.08 15.89
CA ARG A 264 -8.62 4.34 15.28
C ARG A 264 -8.18 3.09 16.10
N ASN A 265 -8.72 2.87 17.30
CA ASN A 265 -8.51 1.66 18.09
C ASN A 265 -9.85 1.10 18.62
N VAL A 266 -10.39 0.12 17.91
CA VAL A 266 -11.63 -0.60 18.29
C VAL A 266 -11.44 -1.43 19.57
N LYS A 267 -10.20 -1.71 19.98
CA LYS A 267 -9.87 -2.48 21.20
C LYS A 267 -10.02 -1.71 22.52
N ASN A 268 -10.39 -0.43 22.48
CA ASN A 268 -10.59 0.41 23.66
C ASN A 268 -12.07 0.73 23.92
N LEU A 269 -12.99 -0.02 23.31
CA LEU A 269 -14.41 -0.02 23.67
C LEU A 269 -14.66 -1.12 24.71
#